data_AF-A0A7T3G0J4-F1
#
_entry.id   AF-A0A7T3G0J4-F1
#
_cell.length_a   1.000
_cell.length_b   1.000
_cell.length_c   1.000
_cell.angle_alpha   90.00
_cell.angle_beta   90.00
_cell.angle_gamma   90.00
#
_symmetry.space_group_name_H-M   'P 1'
#
loop_
_entity.id
_entity.type
_entity.pdbx_description
1 polymer ?
#
loop_
_entity_poly.entity_id
_entity_poly.type
_entity_poly.pdbx_seq_one_letter_code
_entity_poly.pdbx_strand_id
1 'polypeptide(L)'
;MNGTSVGRRRFLSAAALSGLGGLAGCLGSGGVSDAGKRDVSSNPVASSLDGRPRLGPARSETDITLVTFDDPSCPSCASYHGGTFGEIESKWVESGKATVYNRLYPYVAPWGRTAIHALVALNRRRPEQFWSLKSKYYANQDRLSADNIVEETRRFLRDTDVDADAVARAAENGANESYVSTEVSDGDDAGLYGVPLTYLFEDGEFVTTIMTESFGTFSSAVESHG
;
A
#
# COMPACT_ATOMS: atom_id res chain seq x y z
N MET A 1 -64.58 -49.73 -37.11
CA MET A 1 -65.44 -48.76 -37.82
C MET A 1 -65.77 -47.62 -36.87
N ASN A 2 -65.43 -46.41 -37.32
CA ASN A 2 -65.97 -45.08 -36.96
C ASN A 2 -65.81 -44.48 -35.55
N GLY A 3 -65.35 -43.22 -35.54
CA GLY A 3 -65.78 -42.20 -34.57
C GLY A 3 -64.66 -41.36 -33.97
N THR A 4 -63.85 -40.64 -34.75
CA THR A 4 -63.86 -39.16 -34.86
C THR A 4 -64.08 -38.33 -33.59
N SER A 5 -63.14 -37.39 -33.39
CA SER A 5 -63.34 -35.94 -33.17
C SER A 5 -62.82 -35.33 -31.86
N VAL A 6 -62.10 -34.23 -32.08
CA VAL A 6 -61.32 -33.37 -31.19
C VAL A 6 -62.23 -32.52 -30.30
N GLY A 7 -61.89 -32.40 -29.01
CA GLY A 7 -62.46 -31.42 -28.09
C GLY A 7 -61.41 -30.41 -27.62
N ARG A 8 -61.44 -29.20 -28.18
CA ARG A 8 -60.71 -28.02 -27.68
C ARG A 8 -61.32 -27.53 -26.37
N ARG A 9 -60.52 -27.35 -25.31
CA ARG A 9 -60.83 -26.42 -24.22
C ARG A 9 -59.64 -25.49 -23.99
N ARG A 10 -59.93 -24.20 -24.16
CA ARG A 10 -59.06 -23.04 -23.95
C ARG A 10 -59.15 -22.61 -22.48
N PHE A 11 -58.26 -21.68 -22.11
CA PHE A 11 -58.17 -20.89 -20.86
C PHE A 11 -57.50 -21.66 -19.70
N LEU A 12 -56.45 -21.16 -19.04
CA LEU A 12 -56.20 -19.80 -18.57
C LEU A 12 -54.72 -19.40 -18.63
N SER A 13 -54.47 -18.13 -18.96
CA SER A 13 -53.19 -17.43 -18.86
C SER A 13 -52.72 -17.30 -17.42
N ALA A 14 -51.44 -17.62 -17.16
CA ALA A 14 -50.71 -17.15 -15.99
C ALA A 14 -49.43 -16.48 -16.48
N ALA A 15 -49.44 -15.15 -16.47
CA ALA A 15 -48.25 -14.32 -16.67
C ALA A 15 -47.38 -14.42 -15.41
N ALA A 16 -46.31 -15.19 -15.46
CA ALA A 16 -45.26 -15.15 -14.45
C ALA A 16 -44.23 -14.09 -14.86
N LEU A 17 -44.44 -12.86 -14.38
CA LEU A 17 -43.42 -11.81 -14.31
C LEU A 17 -42.34 -12.28 -13.33
N SER A 18 -41.39 -13.08 -13.82
CA SER A 18 -40.17 -13.36 -13.08
C SER A 18 -39.26 -12.15 -13.28
N GLY A 19 -39.20 -11.30 -12.26
CA GLY A 19 -38.28 -10.18 -12.20
C GLY A 19 -36.85 -10.69 -12.39
N LEU A 20 -36.26 -10.37 -13.54
CA LEU A 20 -34.82 -10.39 -13.69
C LEU A 20 -34.28 -9.27 -12.81
N GLY A 21 -33.91 -9.64 -11.59
CA GLY A 21 -33.11 -8.80 -10.71
C GLY A 21 -31.87 -8.36 -11.49
N GLY A 22 -31.75 -7.05 -11.70
CA GLY A 22 -30.60 -6.47 -12.34
C GLY A 22 -29.36 -6.73 -11.50
N LEU A 23 -28.54 -7.68 -11.94
CA LEU A 23 -27.11 -7.62 -11.66
C LEU A 23 -26.52 -6.54 -12.56
N ALA A 24 -26.80 -5.28 -12.23
CA ALA A 24 -25.94 -4.18 -12.59
C ALA A 24 -24.70 -4.27 -11.70
N GLY A 25 -23.89 -5.31 -11.94
CA GLY A 25 -22.51 -5.35 -11.46
C GLY A 25 -21.82 -4.15 -12.09
N CYS A 26 -21.58 -3.14 -11.26
CA CYS A 26 -20.92 -1.91 -11.66
C CYS A 26 -19.64 -2.25 -12.41
N LEU A 27 -19.50 -1.61 -13.57
CA LEU A 27 -18.26 -1.49 -14.30
C LEU A 27 -17.14 -1.14 -13.31
N GLY A 28 -16.16 -2.04 -13.18
CA GLY A 28 -14.98 -1.84 -12.36
C GLY A 28 -14.21 -0.62 -12.83
N SER A 29 -14.45 0.51 -12.16
CA SER A 29 -13.54 1.63 -12.13
C SER A 29 -12.47 1.27 -11.10
N GLY A 30 -11.21 1.19 -11.54
CA GLY A 30 -10.09 0.81 -10.70
C GLY A 30 -10.09 1.58 -9.38
N GLY A 31 -10.00 0.85 -8.27
CA GLY A 31 -10.07 1.40 -6.93
C GLY A 31 -9.95 0.29 -5.89
N VAL A 32 -9.67 0.73 -4.66
CA VAL A 32 -9.49 -0.12 -3.48
C VAL A 32 -10.67 -1.06 -3.26
N SER A 33 -10.37 -2.31 -2.89
CA SER A 33 -11.36 -3.36 -2.63
C SER A 33 -12.20 -3.04 -1.39
N ASP A 34 -13.32 -3.74 -1.19
CA ASP A 34 -14.10 -3.60 0.05
C ASP A 34 -13.31 -3.99 1.29
N ALA A 35 -12.31 -4.88 1.15
CA ALA A 35 -11.41 -5.22 2.24
C ALA A 35 -10.48 -4.06 2.59
N GLY A 36 -9.97 -3.35 1.58
CA GLY A 36 -9.12 -2.17 1.78
C GLY A 36 -9.85 -0.94 2.33
N LYS A 37 -11.19 -0.94 2.37
CA LYS A 37 -12.01 0.14 2.97
C LYS A 37 -12.46 -0.14 4.40
N ARG A 38 -12.03 -1.25 5.00
CA ARG A 38 -12.36 -1.57 6.39
C ARG A 38 -11.53 -0.75 7.37
N ASP A 39 -12.02 -0.63 8.59
CA ASP A 39 -11.29 -0.04 9.73
C ASP A 39 -9.96 -0.73 9.99
N VAL A 40 -9.04 -0.01 10.63
CA VAL A 40 -7.66 -0.42 10.89
C VAL A 40 -7.56 -1.81 11.55
N SER A 41 -8.56 -2.21 12.34
CA SER A 41 -8.58 -3.50 13.05
C SER A 41 -8.80 -4.72 12.15
N SER A 42 -9.37 -4.54 10.95
CA SER A 42 -9.72 -5.62 10.02
C SER A 42 -9.27 -5.37 8.58
N ASN A 43 -8.51 -4.29 8.37
CA ASN A 43 -7.97 -3.92 7.08
C ASN A 43 -6.69 -4.73 6.78
N PRO A 44 -6.56 -5.40 5.62
CA PRO A 44 -5.35 -6.14 5.25
C PRO A 44 -4.09 -5.24 5.23
N VAL A 45 -4.21 -3.96 4.87
CA VAL A 45 -3.04 -3.05 4.85
C VAL A 45 -2.55 -2.69 6.25
N ALA A 46 -3.40 -2.83 7.26
CA ALA A 46 -3.07 -2.62 8.67
C ALA A 46 -2.73 -3.92 9.41
N SER A 47 -2.65 -5.05 8.69
CA SER A 47 -2.17 -6.31 9.27
C SER A 47 -0.70 -6.17 9.69
N SER A 48 -0.31 -6.75 10.84
CA SER A 48 1.07 -6.94 11.30
C SER A 48 1.96 -5.67 11.36
N LEU A 49 1.40 -4.48 11.53
CA LEU A 49 2.12 -3.19 11.42
C LEU A 49 3.36 -3.05 12.33
N ASP A 50 3.40 -3.73 13.47
CA ASP A 50 4.51 -3.63 14.44
C ASP A 50 5.88 -4.05 13.88
N GLY A 51 5.91 -4.83 12.80
CA GLY A 51 7.14 -5.23 12.12
C GLY A 51 7.56 -4.33 10.94
N ARG A 52 6.79 -3.29 10.63
CA ARG A 52 6.99 -2.40 9.48
C ARG A 52 7.76 -1.15 9.91
N PRO A 53 8.52 -0.52 8.99
CA PRO A 53 9.09 0.79 9.24
C PRO A 53 8.02 1.78 9.70
N ARG A 54 8.27 2.46 10.82
CA ARG A 54 7.34 3.40 11.44
C ARG A 54 8.03 4.75 11.66
N LEU A 55 7.29 5.83 11.42
CA LEU A 55 7.69 7.20 11.73
C LEU A 55 6.64 7.80 12.68
N GLY A 56 7.09 8.43 13.77
CA GLY A 56 6.22 9.06 14.78
C GLY A 56 6.03 8.27 16.06
N PRO A 57 5.05 8.64 16.90
CA PRO A 57 4.66 7.92 18.13
C PRO A 57 4.01 6.56 17.83
N ALA A 58 3.70 5.78 18.86
CA ALA A 58 2.95 4.55 18.67
C ALA A 58 1.52 4.86 18.18
N ARG A 59 0.94 3.98 17.36
CA ARG A 59 -0.43 4.17 16.84
C ARG A 59 -1.48 4.44 17.93
N SER A 60 -1.30 3.84 19.12
CA SER A 60 -2.19 4.05 20.27
C SER A 60 -2.10 5.45 20.89
N GLU A 61 -1.15 6.27 20.46
CA GLU A 61 -0.87 7.61 20.97
C GLU A 61 -1.21 8.70 19.93
N THR A 62 -1.78 8.33 18.77
CA THR A 62 -2.02 9.22 17.64
C THR A 62 -3.43 9.00 17.08
N ASP A 63 -4.11 10.07 16.70
CA ASP A 63 -5.45 9.98 16.09
C ASP A 63 -5.36 9.51 14.63
N ILE A 64 -4.32 9.94 13.91
CA ILE A 64 -4.14 9.62 12.49
C ILE A 64 -3.16 8.45 12.30
N THR A 65 -3.58 7.44 11.54
CA THR A 65 -2.69 6.38 11.04
C THR A 65 -2.58 6.47 9.53
N LEU A 66 -1.36 6.62 9.02
CA LEU A 66 -1.07 6.57 7.59
C LEU A 66 -0.34 5.25 7.27
N VAL A 67 -0.90 4.46 6.36
CA VAL A 67 -0.21 3.28 5.81
C VAL A 67 0.16 3.57 4.37
N THR A 68 1.44 3.81 4.11
CA THR A 68 1.95 4.22 2.79
C THR A 68 2.59 3.04 2.06
N PHE A 69 2.20 2.83 0.80
CA PHE A 69 2.82 1.86 -0.09
C PHE A 69 3.75 2.59 -1.06
N ASP A 70 5.04 2.25 -1.01
CA ASP A 70 6.05 2.83 -1.90
C ASP A 70 6.98 1.76 -2.49
N ASP A 71 7.51 2.09 -3.67
CA ASP A 71 8.63 1.37 -4.30
C ASP A 71 9.86 2.30 -4.34
N PRO A 72 11.04 1.89 -3.85
CA PRO A 72 12.29 2.66 -4.00
C PRO A 72 12.63 3.06 -5.43
N SER A 73 12.12 2.32 -6.42
CA SER A 73 12.33 2.56 -7.86
C SER A 73 11.26 3.41 -8.54
N CYS A 74 10.21 3.81 -7.83
CA CYS A 74 9.14 4.64 -8.40
C CYS A 74 9.49 6.14 -8.37
N PRO A 75 9.50 6.85 -9.52
CA PRO A 75 9.76 8.29 -9.56
C PRO A 75 8.73 9.13 -8.79
N SER A 76 7.44 8.79 -8.87
CA SER A 76 6.41 9.48 -8.09
C SER A 76 6.56 9.25 -6.58
N CYS A 77 7.05 8.07 -6.17
CA CYS A 77 7.39 7.86 -4.76
C CYS A 77 8.54 8.79 -4.33
N ALA A 78 9.57 8.96 -5.17
CA ALA A 78 10.65 9.90 -4.88
C ALA A 78 10.16 11.35 -4.77
N SER A 79 9.26 11.78 -5.67
CA SER A 79 8.66 13.13 -5.62
C SER A 79 7.80 13.32 -4.37
N TYR A 80 6.94 12.35 -4.02
CA TYR A 80 6.18 12.34 -2.76
C TYR A 80 7.10 12.47 -1.53
N HIS A 81 8.19 11.70 -1.48
CA HIS A 81 9.16 11.76 -0.37
C HIS A 81 9.97 13.07 -0.34
N GLY A 82 10.19 13.71 -1.50
CA GLY A 82 10.85 15.01 -1.61
C GLY A 82 9.96 16.22 -1.27
N GLY A 83 8.65 16.02 -1.12
CA GLY A 83 7.68 17.08 -0.85
C GLY A 83 6.69 16.70 0.26
N THR A 84 5.57 16.08 -0.13
CA THR A 84 4.42 15.80 0.76
C THR A 84 4.80 15.05 2.03
N PHE A 85 5.69 14.07 1.94
CA PHE A 85 6.09 13.27 3.11
C PHE A 85 6.76 14.14 4.18
N GLY A 86 7.58 15.12 3.78
CA GLY A 86 8.19 16.08 4.72
C GLY A 86 7.17 17.03 5.35
N GLU A 87 6.11 17.38 4.63
CA GLU A 87 4.99 18.13 5.24
C GLU A 87 4.20 17.28 6.23
N ILE A 88 3.95 16.00 5.92
CA ILE A 88 3.34 15.05 6.87
C ILE A 88 4.20 14.91 8.13
N GLU A 89 5.51 14.74 7.96
CA GLU A 89 6.46 14.62 9.07
C GLU A 89 6.40 15.86 9.97
N SER A 90 6.66 17.04 9.41
CA SER A 90 6.73 18.29 10.18
C SER A 90 5.40 18.72 10.80
N LYS A 91 4.27 18.53 10.10
CA LYS A 91 2.96 19.04 10.56
C LYS A 91 2.22 18.05 11.45
N TRP A 92 2.36 16.74 11.20
CA TRP A 92 1.54 15.73 11.88
C TRP A 92 2.36 14.75 12.74
N VAL A 93 3.51 14.30 12.26
CA VAL A 93 4.32 13.32 13.00
C VAL A 93 5.02 14.00 14.18
N GLU A 94 5.70 15.11 13.95
CA GLU A 94 6.44 15.85 14.99
C GLU A 94 5.53 16.42 16.09
N SER A 95 4.29 16.76 15.74
CA SER A 95 3.27 17.24 16.69
C SER A 95 2.58 16.10 17.45
N GLY A 96 2.86 14.84 17.11
CA GLY A 96 2.24 13.66 17.71
C GLY A 96 0.82 13.36 17.20
N LYS A 97 0.36 14.05 16.14
CA LYS A 97 -0.98 13.83 15.56
C LYS A 97 -1.06 12.54 14.75
N ALA A 98 0.02 12.14 14.08
CA ALA A 98 0.02 10.99 13.18
C ALA A 98 1.18 10.02 13.41
N THR A 99 0.92 8.75 13.15
CA THR A 99 1.95 7.74 12.88
C THR A 99 1.92 7.35 11.39
N VAL A 100 3.09 7.16 10.80
CA VAL A 100 3.23 6.63 9.44
C VAL A 100 3.84 5.24 9.49
N TYR A 101 3.22 4.28 8.84
CA TYR A 101 3.80 2.97 8.55
C TYR A 101 4.09 2.86 7.06
N ASN A 102 5.29 2.41 6.70
CA ASN A 102 5.64 2.17 5.31
C ASN A 102 5.57 0.68 4.96
N ARG A 103 4.72 0.35 3.99
CA ARG A 103 4.62 -0.94 3.32
C ARG A 103 5.47 -0.88 2.05
N LEU A 104 6.44 -1.78 1.94
CA LEU A 104 7.41 -1.78 0.84
C LEU A 104 6.89 -2.66 -0.29
N TYR A 105 6.49 -2.05 -1.41
CA TYR A 105 5.76 -2.72 -2.47
C TYR A 105 6.53 -2.66 -3.80
N PRO A 106 7.13 -3.76 -4.29
CA PRO A 106 7.84 -3.76 -5.57
C PRO A 106 6.85 -3.64 -6.72
N TYR A 107 6.94 -2.56 -7.50
CA TYR A 107 5.96 -2.20 -8.54
C TYR A 107 6.59 -1.76 -9.87
N VAL A 108 7.67 -0.99 -9.86
CA VAL A 108 8.15 -0.24 -11.04
C VAL A 108 9.33 -0.91 -11.73
N ALA A 109 10.48 -1.04 -11.06
CA ALA A 109 11.68 -1.62 -11.65
C ALA A 109 12.17 -2.85 -10.85
N PRO A 110 12.80 -3.84 -11.51
CA PRO A 110 13.28 -5.05 -10.83
C PRO A 110 14.22 -4.77 -9.65
N TRP A 111 15.06 -3.74 -9.76
CA TRP A 111 15.99 -3.36 -8.69
C TRP A 111 15.27 -2.85 -7.42
N GLY A 112 14.03 -2.38 -7.54
CA GLY A 112 13.19 -1.96 -6.41
C GLY A 112 12.98 -3.10 -5.43
N ARG A 113 12.74 -4.33 -5.90
CA ARG A 113 12.62 -5.52 -5.05
C ARG A 113 13.92 -5.80 -4.29
N THR A 114 15.07 -5.73 -4.97
CA THR A 114 16.39 -5.90 -4.33
C THR A 114 16.63 -4.84 -3.26
N ALA A 115 16.31 -3.58 -3.54
CA ALA A 115 16.40 -2.49 -2.57
C ALA A 115 15.49 -2.70 -1.35
N ILE A 116 14.29 -3.25 -1.55
CA ILE A 116 13.36 -3.58 -0.46
C ILE A 116 13.99 -4.61 0.49
N HIS A 117 14.67 -5.64 -0.02
CA HIS A 117 15.36 -6.60 0.85
C HIS A 117 16.45 -5.93 1.71
N ALA A 118 17.19 -4.95 1.18
CA ALA A 118 18.12 -4.12 1.95
C ALA A 118 17.39 -3.31 3.03
N LEU A 119 16.32 -2.61 2.65
CA LEU A 119 15.54 -1.77 3.57
C LEU A 119 14.97 -2.57 4.74
N VAL A 120 14.41 -3.76 4.49
CA VAL A 120 13.90 -4.64 5.55
C VAL A 120 15.03 -5.15 6.45
N ALA A 121 16.18 -5.52 5.86
CA ALA A 121 17.35 -5.95 6.61
C ALA A 121 17.91 -4.83 7.50
N LEU A 122 17.90 -3.58 7.01
CA LEU A 122 18.31 -2.41 7.76
C LEU A 122 17.32 -2.09 8.88
N ASN A 123 16.02 -2.05 8.58
CA ASN A 123 14.97 -1.72 9.57
C ASN A 123 15.03 -2.63 10.80
N ARG A 124 15.30 -3.94 10.61
CA ARG A 124 15.44 -4.89 11.71
C ARG A 124 16.70 -4.71 12.56
N ARG A 125 17.73 -4.07 12.02
CA ARG A 125 19.03 -3.87 12.68
C ARG A 125 19.16 -2.49 13.31
N ARG A 126 18.71 -1.47 12.58
CA ARG A 126 18.90 -0.03 12.79
C ARG A 126 17.70 0.72 12.17
N PRO A 127 16.50 0.65 12.79
CA PRO A 127 15.28 1.27 12.26
C PRO A 127 15.43 2.78 12.02
N GLU A 128 16.22 3.48 12.85
CA GLU A 128 16.53 4.90 12.71
C GLU A 128 17.27 5.25 11.40
N GLN A 129 17.91 4.28 10.76
CA GLN A 129 18.61 4.48 9.48
C GLN A 129 17.76 4.14 8.25
N PHE A 130 16.58 3.54 8.44
CA PHE A 130 15.70 3.11 7.34
C PHE A 130 15.39 4.26 6.37
N TRP A 131 14.93 5.39 6.90
CA TRP A 131 14.53 6.55 6.09
C TRP A 131 15.72 7.14 5.37
N SER A 132 16.90 7.20 6.01
CA SER A 132 18.13 7.71 5.38
C SER A 132 18.55 6.87 4.17
N LEU A 133 18.53 5.53 4.28
CA LEU A 133 18.84 4.66 3.14
C LEU A 133 17.78 4.79 2.04
N LYS A 134 16.49 4.84 2.40
CA LYS A 134 15.40 5.03 1.44
C LYS A 134 15.53 6.33 0.66
N SER A 135 15.84 7.45 1.34
CA SER A 135 16.12 8.74 0.69
C SER A 135 17.33 8.68 -0.24
N LYS A 136 18.37 7.91 0.09
CA LYS A 136 19.52 7.71 -0.82
C LYS A 136 19.12 6.93 -2.08
N TYR A 137 18.20 5.98 -2.02
CA TYR A 137 17.66 5.36 -3.24
C TYR A 137 16.90 6.36 -4.10
N TYR A 138 16.00 7.15 -3.49
CA TYR A 138 15.23 8.15 -4.23
C TYR A 138 16.10 9.23 -4.87
N ALA A 139 17.12 9.73 -4.17
CA ALA A 139 18.01 10.76 -4.71
C ALA A 139 18.90 10.28 -5.87
N ASN A 140 18.89 8.99 -6.20
CA ASN A 140 19.84 8.37 -7.12
C ASN A 140 19.17 7.38 -8.09
N GLN A 141 17.85 7.44 -8.27
CA GLN A 141 17.10 6.47 -9.09
C GLN A 141 17.60 6.38 -10.53
N ASP A 142 18.10 7.48 -11.10
CA ASP A 142 18.62 7.57 -12.47
C ASP A 142 19.88 6.74 -12.72
N ARG A 143 20.64 6.44 -11.66
CA ARG A 143 21.88 5.66 -11.71
C ARG A 143 21.78 4.28 -11.08
N LEU A 144 20.63 3.90 -10.52
CA LEU A 144 20.43 2.60 -9.89
C LEU A 144 19.86 1.59 -10.88
N SER A 145 20.39 0.37 -10.83
CA SER A 145 19.98 -0.73 -11.69
C SER A 145 20.07 -2.06 -10.95
N ALA A 146 19.59 -3.14 -11.57
CA ALA A 146 19.70 -4.48 -11.01
C ALA A 146 21.17 -4.90 -10.79
N ASP A 147 22.08 -4.38 -11.63
CA ASP A 147 23.51 -4.75 -11.60
C ASP A 147 24.28 -4.07 -10.47
N ASN A 148 23.86 -2.88 -10.03
CA ASN A 148 24.64 -2.07 -9.08
C ASN A 148 23.97 -1.81 -7.73
N ILE A 149 22.67 -2.10 -7.58
CA ILE A 149 21.91 -1.75 -6.37
C ILE A 149 22.52 -2.32 -5.07
N VAL A 150 23.10 -3.52 -5.13
CA VAL A 150 23.76 -4.16 -3.97
C VAL A 150 25.02 -3.40 -3.56
N GLU A 151 25.87 -3.06 -4.51
CA GLU A 151 27.11 -2.30 -4.24
C GLU A 151 26.80 -0.86 -3.81
N GLU A 152 25.83 -0.21 -4.46
CA GLU A 152 25.41 1.13 -4.06
C GLU A 152 24.77 1.15 -2.67
N THR A 153 24.02 0.11 -2.29
CA THR A 153 23.53 -0.07 -0.91
C THR A 153 24.68 -0.14 0.09
N ARG A 154 25.71 -0.95 -0.19
CA ARG A 154 26.92 -1.04 0.63
C ARG A 154 27.59 0.33 0.76
N ARG A 155 27.77 1.03 -0.37
CA ARG A 155 28.37 2.37 -0.43
C ARG A 155 27.58 3.39 0.37
N PHE A 156 26.25 3.36 0.31
CA PHE A 156 25.36 4.27 1.04
C PHE A 156 25.45 4.10 2.55
N LEU A 157 25.82 2.92 3.04
CA LEU A 157 25.94 2.60 4.45
C LEU A 157 27.37 2.66 4.98
N ARG A 158 28.38 2.83 4.13
CA ARG A 158 29.81 2.74 4.50
C ARG A 158 30.21 3.65 5.66
N ASP A 159 29.67 4.86 5.70
CA ASP A 159 30.05 5.88 6.68
C ASP A 159 29.07 5.93 7.88
N THR A 160 28.36 4.83 8.12
CA THR A 160 27.39 4.64 9.22
C THR A 160 27.88 3.58 10.19
N ASP A 161 27.23 3.42 11.35
CA ASP A 161 27.53 2.35 12.32
C ASP A 161 26.89 0.98 11.97
N VAL A 162 26.29 0.85 10.78
CA VAL A 162 25.65 -0.38 10.30
C VAL A 162 26.68 -1.32 9.69
N ASP A 163 26.49 -2.64 9.88
CA ASP A 163 27.14 -3.66 9.05
C ASP A 163 26.60 -3.61 7.61
N ALA A 164 27.19 -2.74 6.80
CA ALA A 164 26.82 -2.49 5.41
C ALA A 164 26.86 -3.77 4.56
N ASP A 165 27.84 -4.65 4.83
CA ASP A 165 27.99 -5.92 4.13
C ASP A 165 26.85 -6.89 4.44
N ALA A 166 26.40 -6.96 5.69
CA ALA A 166 25.24 -7.79 6.05
C ALA A 166 23.96 -7.29 5.39
N VAL A 167 23.76 -5.97 5.28
CA VAL A 167 22.59 -5.41 4.59
C VAL A 167 22.66 -5.68 3.08
N ALA A 168 23.82 -5.46 2.46
CA ALA A 168 24.03 -5.75 1.04
C ALA A 168 23.83 -7.24 0.70
N ARG A 169 24.37 -8.16 1.52
CA ARG A 169 24.15 -9.61 1.36
C ARG A 169 22.68 -10.01 1.52
N ALA A 170 21.93 -9.34 2.40
CA ALA A 170 20.51 -9.61 2.56
C ALA A 170 19.72 -9.20 1.30
N ALA A 171 20.15 -8.12 0.65
CA ALA A 171 19.61 -7.67 -0.64
C ALA A 171 19.90 -8.68 -1.75
N GLU A 172 21.16 -9.05 -1.91
CA GLU A 172 21.65 -10.00 -2.92
C GLU A 172 20.96 -11.36 -2.83
N ASN A 173 20.79 -11.89 -1.61
CA ASN A 173 20.22 -13.22 -1.39
C ASN A 173 18.69 -13.24 -1.30
N GLY A 174 18.01 -12.09 -1.43
CA GLY A 174 16.56 -12.02 -1.24
C GLY A 174 16.11 -12.48 0.16
N ALA A 175 16.92 -12.22 1.21
CA ALA A 175 16.78 -12.83 2.53
C ALA A 175 15.47 -12.52 3.28
N ASN A 176 14.65 -11.63 2.71
CA ASN A 176 13.38 -11.16 3.28
C ASN A 176 12.18 -11.50 2.40
N GLU A 177 12.28 -12.52 1.54
CA GLU A 177 11.24 -12.88 0.56
C GLU A 177 9.86 -13.04 1.20
N SER A 178 9.74 -13.79 2.30
CA SER A 178 8.44 -13.96 2.99
C SER A 178 7.83 -12.63 3.45
N TYR A 179 8.65 -11.69 3.93
CA TYR A 179 8.18 -10.35 4.28
C TYR A 179 7.63 -9.65 3.03
N VAL A 180 8.40 -9.64 1.94
CA VAL A 180 7.99 -8.98 0.69
C VAL A 180 6.73 -9.62 0.10
N SER A 181 6.60 -10.96 0.15
CA SER A 181 5.39 -11.64 -0.29
C SER A 181 4.16 -11.23 0.52
N THR A 182 4.29 -11.02 1.83
CA THR A 182 3.19 -10.49 2.66
C THR A 182 2.84 -9.05 2.29
N GLU A 183 3.82 -8.18 2.01
CA GLU A 183 3.54 -6.82 1.54
C GLU A 183 2.75 -6.81 0.23
N VAL A 184 3.14 -7.69 -0.71
CA VAL A 184 2.45 -7.85 -1.99
C VAL A 184 1.03 -8.38 -1.78
N SER A 185 0.87 -9.48 -1.03
CA SER A 185 -0.43 -10.10 -0.79
C SER A 185 -1.41 -9.16 -0.11
N ASP A 186 -0.99 -8.46 0.96
CA ASP A 186 -1.88 -7.54 1.68
C ASP A 186 -2.26 -6.34 0.80
N GLY A 187 -1.36 -5.87 -0.06
CA GLY A 187 -1.66 -4.82 -1.04
C GLY A 187 -2.66 -5.29 -2.09
N ASP A 188 -2.44 -6.47 -2.68
CA ASP A 188 -3.34 -7.08 -3.67
C ASP A 188 -4.74 -7.33 -3.08
N ASP A 189 -4.82 -7.87 -1.85
CA ASP A 189 -6.08 -8.10 -1.14
C ASP A 189 -6.85 -6.79 -0.87
N ALA A 190 -6.11 -5.71 -0.62
CA ALA A 190 -6.67 -4.37 -0.49
C ALA A 190 -7.05 -3.72 -1.82
N GLY A 191 -6.71 -4.33 -2.96
CA GLY A 191 -6.93 -3.77 -4.29
C GLY A 191 -5.99 -2.61 -4.61
N LEU A 192 -4.72 -2.69 -4.19
CA LEU A 192 -3.69 -1.73 -4.56
C LEU A 192 -3.57 -1.65 -6.10
N TYR A 193 -3.51 -0.44 -6.63
CA TYR A 193 -3.51 -0.20 -8.08
C TYR A 193 -2.39 0.75 -8.54
N GLY A 194 -1.49 1.13 -7.62
CA GLY A 194 -0.36 2.01 -7.90
C GLY A 194 0.39 2.42 -6.63
N VAL A 195 1.54 3.06 -6.82
CA VAL A 195 2.37 3.68 -5.78
C VAL A 195 2.87 5.05 -6.25
N PRO A 196 3.02 6.06 -5.38
CA PRO A 196 2.75 6.02 -3.94
C PRO A 196 1.25 6.02 -3.65
N LEU A 197 0.78 5.13 -2.77
CA LEU A 197 -0.61 5.09 -2.32
C LEU A 197 -0.64 5.08 -0.79
N THR A 198 -1.41 5.99 -0.19
CA THR A 198 -1.60 6.05 1.26
C THR A 198 -3.02 5.69 1.63
N TYR A 199 -3.18 4.76 2.57
CA TYR A 199 -4.43 4.56 3.30
C TYR A 199 -4.41 5.47 4.53
N LEU A 200 -5.45 6.29 4.67
CA LEU A 200 -5.63 7.20 5.78
C LEU A 200 -6.71 6.67 6.70
N PHE A 201 -6.36 6.53 7.97
CA PHE A 201 -7.28 6.22 9.05
C PHE A 201 -7.25 7.34 10.08
N GLU A 202 -8.39 7.61 10.70
CA GLU A 202 -8.55 8.53 11.83
C GLU A 202 -9.39 7.85 12.90
N ASP A 203 -8.93 7.84 14.15
CA ASP A 203 -9.55 7.14 15.28
C ASP A 203 -9.81 5.64 15.03
N GLY A 204 -9.04 5.06 14.11
CA GLY A 204 -9.14 3.67 13.69
C GLY A 204 -10.12 3.40 12.55
N GLU A 205 -10.92 4.37 12.15
CA GLU A 205 -11.86 4.28 11.02
C GLU A 205 -11.14 4.54 9.71
N PHE A 206 -11.54 3.84 8.64
CA PHE A 206 -11.02 4.13 7.31
C PHE A 206 -11.62 5.42 6.75
N VAL A 207 -10.77 6.39 6.42
CA VAL A 207 -11.21 7.66 5.85
C VAL A 207 -11.19 7.60 4.33
N THR A 208 -10.01 7.35 3.75
CA THR A 208 -9.82 7.36 2.29
C THR A 208 -8.48 6.76 1.88
N THR A 209 -8.28 6.63 0.58
CA THR A 209 -6.95 6.40 -0.02
C THR A 209 -6.52 7.57 -0.87
N ILE A 210 -5.24 7.94 -0.76
CA ILE A 210 -4.66 9.13 -1.37
C ILE A 210 -3.50 8.71 -2.26
N MET A 211 -3.59 9.07 -3.54
CA MET A 211 -2.58 8.80 -4.57
C MET A 211 -2.18 10.11 -5.25
N THR A 212 -1.66 11.06 -4.47
CA THR A 212 -1.24 12.37 -4.94
C THR A 212 -0.06 12.89 -4.11
N GLU A 213 0.69 13.81 -4.68
CA GLU A 213 1.84 14.49 -4.09
C GLU A 213 1.42 15.85 -3.48
N SER A 214 0.17 15.98 -3.06
CA SER A 214 -0.37 17.20 -2.44
C SER A 214 -0.72 16.97 -0.98
N PHE A 215 -0.01 17.65 -0.08
CA PHE A 215 -0.35 17.65 1.35
C PHE A 215 -1.76 18.18 1.61
N GLY A 216 -2.24 19.14 0.80
CA GLY A 216 -3.59 19.70 0.90
C GLY A 216 -4.70 18.64 0.76
N THR A 217 -4.46 17.56 0.03
CA THR A 217 -5.41 16.44 -0.06
C THR A 217 -5.46 15.63 1.24
N PHE A 218 -4.32 15.44 1.90
CA PHE A 218 -4.25 14.80 3.21
C PHE A 218 -4.97 15.64 4.27
N SER A 219 -4.67 16.95 4.33
CA SER A 219 -5.32 17.84 5.30
C SER A 219 -6.83 17.92 5.10
N SER A 220 -7.28 18.05 3.86
CA SER A 220 -8.72 18.12 3.55
C SER A 220 -9.46 16.84 3.93
N ALA A 221 -8.85 15.67 3.74
CA ALA A 221 -9.47 14.39 4.09
C ALA A 221 -9.75 14.30 5.60
N VAL A 222 -8.77 14.66 6.43
CA VAL A 222 -8.89 14.69 7.89
C VAL A 222 -9.92 15.74 8.33
N GLU A 223 -9.84 16.96 7.79
CA GLU A 223 -10.77 18.05 8.15
C GLU A 223 -12.23 17.78 7.77
N SER A 224 -12.47 16.95 6.74
CA SER A 224 -13.82 16.59 6.30
C SER A 224 -14.44 15.41 7.04
N HIS A 225 -13.63 14.68 7.82
CA HIS A 225 -14.05 13.48 8.53
C HIS A 225 -14.48 13.78 9.97
N GLY A 226 -13.80 14.72 10.63
CA GLY A 226 -14.16 15.26 11.96
C GLY A 226 -15.30 16.28 11.93
#